data_AF-A0A314UGT5-F1
#
_entry.id   AF-A0A314UGT5-F1
#
_cell.length_a   1.000
_cell.length_b   1.000
_cell.length_c   1.000
_cell.angle_alpha   90.00
_cell.angle_beta   90.00
_cell.angle_gamma   90.00
#
_symmetry.space_group_name_H-M   'P 1'
#
loop_
_entity.id
_entity.type
_entity.pdbx_description
1 polymer ?
#
loop_
_entity_poly.entity_id
_entity_poly.type
_entity_poly.pdbx_seq_one_letter_code
_entity_poly.pdbx_strand_id
1 'polypeptide(L)' 'MDKSSALEYINQMFPTEASLSGVEPLMQKIHSEIRRVDAGILAAVRQQSNSGTKAKEDFAAATRAVEVSS' A
#
# COMPACT_ATOMS: atom_id res chain seq x y z
N MET A 1 11.10 18.59 47.00
CA MET A 1 10.18 18.84 45.87
C MET A 1 9.14 17.75 45.87
N ASP A 2 7.87 18.13 45.86
CA ASP A 2 6.76 17.19 45.74
C ASP A 2 6.80 16.55 44.34
N LYS A 3 6.68 15.22 44.28
CA LYS A 3 6.73 14.47 43.00
C LYS A 3 5.57 14.86 42.08
N SER A 4 4.41 15.25 42.63
CA SER A 4 3.30 15.77 41.84
C SER A 4 3.69 17.03 41.07
N SER A 5 4.42 17.97 41.70
CA SER A 5 4.85 19.22 41.05
C SER A 5 5.83 18.99 39.89
N ALA A 6 6.70 17.98 40.00
CA ALA A 6 7.65 17.64 38.94
C ALA A 6 6.95 17.01 37.73
N LEU A 7 5.96 16.14 37.98
CA LEU A 7 5.19 15.46 36.93
C LEU A 7 4.32 16.45 36.16
N GLU A 8 3.68 17.39 36.87
CA GLU A 8 2.87 18.45 36.28
C GLU A 8 3.71 19.42 35.45
N TYR A 9 4.91 19.79 35.95
CA TYR A 9 5.86 20.60 35.19
C TYR A 9 6.32 19.90 33.90
N ILE A 10 6.67 18.61 33.96
CA ILE A 10 7.07 17.84 32.78
C ILE A 10 5.93 17.77 31.76
N ASN A 11 4.69 17.54 32.22
CA ASN A 11 3.51 17.44 31.34
C ASN A 11 3.11 18.79 30.70
N GLN A 12 3.55 19.93 31.26
CA GLN A 12 3.44 21.24 30.59
C GLN A 12 4.53 21.46 29.53
N MET A 13 5.71 20.88 29.73
CA MET A 13 6.87 21.06 28.86
C MET A 13 6.95 20.02 27.73
N PHE A 14 6.35 18.85 27.91
CA PHE A 14 6.42 17.73 26.97
C PHE A 14 5.04 17.14 26.66
N PRO A 15 4.86 16.55 25.46
CA PRO A 15 3.64 15.85 25.09
C PRO A 15 3.31 14.74 26.09
N THR A 16 2.05 14.68 26.53
CA THR A 16 1.53 13.65 27.43
C THR A 16 0.86 12.52 26.67
N GLU A 17 0.54 11.41 27.32
CA GLU A 17 -0.19 10.30 26.69
C GLU A 17 -1.51 10.75 26.03
N ALA A 18 -2.22 11.73 26.63
CA ALA A 18 -3.43 12.30 26.04
C ALA A 18 -3.17 13.00 24.69
N SER A 19 -1.99 13.58 24.50
CA SER A 19 -1.58 14.18 23.22
C SER A 19 -1.31 13.15 22.12
N LEU A 20 -1.10 11.87 22.49
CA LEU A 20 -0.92 10.76 21.57
C LEU A 20 -2.23 10.13 21.09
N SER A 21 -3.38 10.61 21.57
CA SER A 21 -4.72 10.10 21.19
C SER A 21 -4.97 10.10 19.67
N GLY A 22 -4.33 10.98 18.91
CA GLY A 22 -4.42 11.04 17.46
C GLY A 22 -3.55 10.03 16.70
N VAL A 23 -2.60 9.36 17.36
CA VAL A 23 -1.64 8.45 16.71
C VAL A 23 -2.33 7.18 16.21
N GLU A 24 -3.17 6.55 17.02
CA GLU A 24 -3.86 5.32 16.63
C GLU A 24 -4.79 5.54 15.41
N PRO A 25 -5.67 6.56 15.39
CA PRO A 25 -6.45 6.89 14.19
C PRO A 25 -5.58 7.20 12.96
N LEU A 26 -4.46 7.90 13.13
CA LEU A 26 -3.52 8.22 12.05
C LEU A 26 -2.88 6.95 11.48
N MET A 27 -2.43 6.03 12.34
CA MET A 27 -1.86 4.75 11.93
C MET A 27 -2.88 3.91 11.15
N GLN A 28 -4.12 3.84 11.62
CA GLN A 28 -5.19 3.14 10.90
C GLN A 28 -5.45 3.72 9.50
N LYS A 29 -5.37 5.06 9.37
CA LYS A 29 -5.47 5.74 8.08
C LYS A 29 -4.30 5.36 7.16
N ILE A 30 -3.07 5.41 7.67
CA ILE A 30 -1.86 5.03 6.91
C ILE A 30 -1.96 3.58 6.43
N HIS A 31 -2.32 2.64 7.32
CA HIS A 31 -2.51 1.23 6.95
C HIS A 31 -3.57 1.03 5.87
N SER A 32 -4.65 1.81 5.91
CA SER A 32 -5.72 1.74 4.92
C SER A 32 -5.27 2.23 3.54
N GLU A 33 -4.49 3.32 3.51
CA GLU A 33 -3.91 3.82 2.25
C GLU A 33 -2.90 2.83 1.66
N ILE A 34 -2.04 2.22 2.49
CA ILE A 34 -1.10 1.18 2.03
C ILE A 34 -1.86 0.01 1.41
N ARG A 35 -2.90 -0.51 2.07
CA ARG A 35 -3.71 -1.61 1.52
C ARG A 35 -4.35 -1.26 0.18
N ARG A 36 -4.81 -0.02 0.02
CA ARG A 36 -5.42 0.47 -1.23
C ARG A 36 -4.38 0.51 -2.35
N VAL A 37 -3.18 1.01 -2.07
CA VAL A 37 -2.08 1.04 -3.03
C VAL A 37 -1.66 -0.37 -3.42
N ASP A 38 -1.47 -1.26 -2.46
CA ASP A 38 -1.09 -2.67 -2.71
C ASP A 38 -2.12 -3.39 -3.59
N ALA A 39 -3.42 -3.20 -3.32
CA ALA A 39 -4.48 -3.76 -4.14
C ALA A 39 -4.42 -3.24 -5.59
N GLY A 40 -4.15 -1.95 -5.78
CA GLY A 40 -3.96 -1.34 -7.09
C GLY A 40 -2.76 -1.91 -7.85
N ILE A 41 -1.62 -2.06 -7.17
CA ILE A 41 -0.41 -2.66 -7.73
C ILE A 41 -0.68 -4.12 -8.14
N LEU A 42 -1.28 -4.92 -7.25
CA LEU A 42 -1.60 -6.31 -7.52
C LEU A 42 -2.52 -6.46 -8.74
N ALA A 43 -3.55 -5.61 -8.85
CA ALA A 43 -4.45 -5.60 -9.99
C ALA A 43 -3.73 -5.25 -11.29
N ALA A 44 -2.90 -4.21 -11.29
CA ALA A 44 -2.12 -3.79 -12.46
C ALA A 44 -1.14 -4.89 -12.91
N VAL A 45 -0.42 -5.51 -11.99
CA VAL A 45 0.52 -6.61 -12.28
C VAL A 45 -0.20 -7.83 -12.88
N ARG A 46 -1.37 -8.19 -12.34
CA ARG A 46 -2.20 -9.28 -12.88
C ARG A 46 -2.67 -8.96 -14.31
N GLN A 47 -3.19 -7.77 -14.52
CA GLN A 47 -3.66 -7.32 -15.84
C GLN A 47 -2.51 -7.33 -16.86
N GLN A 48 -1.34 -6.81 -16.49
CA GLN A 48 -0.16 -6.78 -17.35
C GLN A 48 0.33 -8.20 -17.67
N SER A 49 0.40 -9.08 -16.67
CA SER A 49 0.81 -10.48 -16.86
C SER A 49 -0.12 -11.21 -17.82
N ASN A 50 -1.44 -11.08 -17.63
CA ASN A 50 -2.43 -11.70 -18.49
C ASN A 50 -2.38 -11.16 -19.93
N SER A 51 -2.20 -9.84 -20.08
CA SER A 51 -2.07 -9.21 -21.39
C SER A 51 -0.79 -9.65 -22.12
N GLY A 52 0.32 -9.80 -21.40
CA GLY A 52 1.58 -10.29 -21.95
C GLY A 52 1.52 -11.75 -22.41
N THR A 53 0.87 -12.62 -21.63
CA THR A 53 0.63 -14.02 -22.02
C THR A 53 -0.26 -14.09 -23.27
N LYS A 54 -1.39 -13.37 -23.26
CA LYS A 54 -2.31 -13.33 -24.40
C LYS A 54 -1.64 -12.81 -25.68
N ALA A 55 -0.86 -11.73 -25.58
CA ALA A 55 -0.15 -11.18 -26.73
C ALA A 55 0.87 -12.17 -27.34
N LYS A 56 1.56 -12.96 -26.50
CA LYS A 56 2.45 -14.04 -26.98
C LYS A 56 1.69 -15.16 -27.67
N GLU A 57 0.54 -15.57 -27.12
CA GLU A 57 -0.32 -16.59 -27.71
C GLU A 57 -0.89 -16.14 -29.07
N ASP A 58 -1.42 -14.92 -29.14
CA ASP A 58 -1.95 -14.32 -30.36
C ASP A 58 -0.87 -14.20 -31.44
N PHE A 59 0.35 -13.78 -31.06
CA PHE A 59 1.50 -13.75 -31.95
C PHE A 59 1.86 -15.14 -32.47
N ALA A 60 1.96 -16.15 -31.60
CA ALA A 60 2.26 -17.52 -32.01
C ALA A 60 1.17 -18.13 -32.90
N ALA A 61 -0.10 -17.78 -32.67
CA ALA A 61 -1.21 -18.17 -33.53
C ALA A 61 -1.10 -17.52 -34.91
N ALA A 62 -0.81 -16.22 -34.97
CA ALA A 62 -0.62 -15.50 -36.23
C ALA A 62 0.57 -16.06 -37.04
N THR A 63 1.71 -16.32 -36.41
CA THR A 63 2.89 -16.92 -37.08
C THR A 63 2.55 -18.28 -37.69
N ARG A 64 1.90 -19.17 -36.92
CA ARG A 64 1.48 -20.48 -37.42
C ARG A 64 0.48 -20.38 -38.58
N ALA A 65 -0.43 -19.41 -38.54
CA ALA A 65 -1.40 -19.21 -39.62
C ALA A 65 -0.71 -18.84 -40.95
N VAL A 66 0.37 -18.04 -40.89
CA VAL A 66 1.18 -17.69 -42.07
C VAL A 66 1.96 -18.90 -42.60
N GLU A 67 2.58 -19.68 -41.70
CA GLU A 67 3.35 -20.88 -42.08
C GLU A 67 2.48 -21.97 -42.73
N VAL A 68 1.24 -22.15 -42.27
CA VAL A 68 0.32 -23.16 -42.80
C VAL A 68 -0.38 -22.71 -44.10
N SER A 69 -0.39 -21.40 -44.38
CA SER A 69 -1.01 -20.84 -45.60
C SER A 69 -0.02 -20.71 -46.77
N SER A 70 1.23 -21.12 -46.60
CA SER A 70 2.30 -21.13 -47.60
C SER A 70 2.53 -22.54 -48.15
#